data_AF-A0A1F6WBA2-F1
#
_entry.id   AF-A0A1F6WBA2-F1
#
_cell.length_a   1.000
_cell.length_b   1.000
_cell.length_c   1.000
_cell.angle_alpha   90.00
_cell.angle_beta   90.00
_cell.angle_gamma   90.00
#
_symmetry.space_group_name_H-M   'P 1'
#
loop_
_entity.id
_entity.type
_entity.pdbx_description
1 polymer ?
#
loop_
_entity_poly.entity_id
_entity_poly.type
_entity_poly.pdbx_seq_one_letter_code
_entity_poly.pdbx_strand_id
1 'polypeptide(L)'
;MDYTKQRELEKNAVEATSSFKKTMNYIESLIDDSGFQKEVSKFRKKYKLPEKGLPETMYVEFEGKEVIKFPEQVDDGNFYSEVVELCEKYALDLMWSSIFENYIIYNNTEINTDGNPIDIADFGQLMNGPFQYESIEDSIALCKNTAKTHPVAIFINPYASENEIVDYIKKLYKISIKPIQDSYRNPKIKLGKIKKKKAGVKERNDFIYQNRHLPSKTIMRMLYDKYGPKLEMDQGYIGKIISMEKKKRKEV
;
A
#
# COMPACT_ATOMS: atom_id res chain seq x y z
N MET A 1 -0.76 24.51 16.77
CA MET A 1 -1.49 23.36 16.22
C MET A 1 -0.88 22.12 16.86
N ASP A 2 -1.68 21.20 17.38
CA ASP A 2 -1.16 19.96 17.96
C ASP A 2 -0.60 19.10 16.83
N TYR A 3 0.73 19.02 16.79
CA TYR A 3 1.49 18.38 15.72
C TYR A 3 1.15 16.88 15.61
N THR A 4 0.92 16.20 16.74
CA THR A 4 0.55 14.79 16.77
C THR A 4 -0.80 14.55 16.12
N LYS A 5 -1.78 15.42 16.43
CA LYS A 5 -3.13 15.35 15.86
C LYS A 5 -3.13 15.64 14.36
N GLN A 6 -2.30 16.56 13.89
CA GLN A 6 -2.15 16.83 12.47
C GLN A 6 -1.56 15.64 11.71
N ARG A 7 -0.51 15.02 12.24
CA ARG A 7 0.12 13.83 11.64
C ARG A 7 -0.83 12.64 11.56
N GLU A 8 -1.67 12.44 12.57
CA GLU A 8 -2.70 11.39 12.56
C GLU A 8 -3.77 11.65 11.46
N LEU A 9 -4.20 12.90 11.28
CA LEU A 9 -5.12 13.28 10.20
C LEU A 9 -4.49 13.06 8.82
N GLU A 10 -3.23 13.45 8.64
CA GLU A 10 -2.47 13.24 7.40
C GLU A 10 -2.34 11.75 7.09
N LYS A 11 -1.94 10.93 8.07
CA LYS A 11 -1.87 9.48 7.93
C LYS A 11 -3.21 8.88 7.49
N ASN A 12 -4.29 9.20 8.20
CA ASN A 12 -5.63 8.71 7.87
C ASN A 12 -6.06 9.13 6.44
N ALA A 13 -5.72 10.35 6.03
CA ALA A 13 -6.01 10.83 4.68
C ALA A 13 -5.21 10.05 3.62
N VAL A 14 -3.93 9.77 3.86
CA VAL A 14 -3.10 8.98 2.93
C VAL A 14 -3.60 7.54 2.84
N GLU A 15 -3.88 6.88 3.95
CA GLU A 15 -4.39 5.50 3.96
C GLU A 15 -5.75 5.37 3.24
N ALA A 16 -6.53 6.45 3.23
CA ALA A 16 -7.79 6.51 2.49
C ALA A 16 -7.59 6.58 0.97
N THR A 17 -6.42 6.98 0.48
CA THR A 17 -6.16 7.14 -0.97
C THR A 17 -6.26 5.81 -1.72
N SER A 18 -6.63 5.91 -3.01
CA SER A 18 -6.76 4.71 -3.85
C SER A 18 -5.42 4.03 -4.13
N SER A 19 -4.33 4.79 -4.09
CA SER A 19 -3.01 4.31 -4.44
C SER A 19 -2.35 3.59 -3.28
N PHE A 20 -2.40 4.14 -2.05
CA PHE A 20 -2.00 3.43 -0.84
C PHE A 20 -2.65 2.03 -0.76
N LYS A 21 -3.98 1.97 -0.95
CA LYS A 21 -4.73 0.70 -0.98
C LYS A 21 -4.23 -0.26 -2.06
N LYS A 22 -3.82 0.23 -3.23
CA LYS A 22 -3.27 -0.63 -4.29
C LYS A 22 -1.87 -1.14 -3.94
N THR A 23 -1.06 -0.35 -3.25
CA THR A 23 0.25 -0.77 -2.77
C THR A 23 0.12 -1.84 -1.71
N MET A 24 -0.75 -1.63 -0.72
CA MET A 24 -1.04 -2.65 0.30
C MET A 24 -1.54 -3.95 -0.34
N ASN A 25 -2.47 -3.90 -1.30
CA ASN A 25 -2.91 -5.10 -2.02
C ASN A 25 -1.75 -5.79 -2.76
N TYR A 26 -0.79 -5.02 -3.27
CA TYR A 26 0.38 -5.56 -3.94
C TYR A 26 1.31 -6.25 -2.94
N ILE A 27 1.65 -5.60 -1.84
CA ILE A 27 2.45 -6.16 -0.75
C ILE A 27 1.81 -7.44 -0.21
N GLU A 28 0.51 -7.42 0.09
CA GLU A 28 -0.23 -8.61 0.52
C GLU A 28 -0.12 -9.74 -0.49
N SER A 29 -0.18 -9.45 -1.79
CA SER A 29 -0.02 -10.49 -2.81
C SER A 29 1.41 -11.03 -2.92
N LEU A 30 2.42 -10.26 -2.52
CA LEU A 30 3.81 -10.72 -2.48
C LEU A 30 4.01 -11.74 -1.37
N ILE A 31 3.33 -11.58 -0.24
CA ILE A 31 3.36 -12.56 0.86
C ILE A 31 2.94 -13.95 0.34
N ASP A 32 1.96 -14.02 -0.56
CA ASP A 32 1.53 -15.29 -1.14
C ASP A 32 2.41 -15.75 -2.33
N ASP A 33 3.36 -14.92 -2.79
CA ASP A 33 4.21 -15.22 -3.94
C ASP A 33 5.37 -16.15 -3.57
N SER A 34 5.47 -17.27 -4.28
CA SER A 34 6.55 -18.26 -4.06
C SER A 34 7.96 -17.70 -4.29
N GLY A 35 8.12 -16.71 -5.16
CA GLY A 35 9.40 -16.05 -5.40
C GLY A 35 9.81 -15.18 -4.22
N PHE A 36 8.87 -14.40 -3.69
CA PHE A 36 9.07 -13.60 -2.49
C PHE A 36 9.35 -14.47 -1.25
N GLN A 37 8.57 -15.54 -1.03
CA GLN A 37 8.81 -16.47 0.09
C GLN A 37 10.19 -17.14 0.04
N LYS A 38 10.74 -17.38 -1.15
CA LYS A 38 12.13 -17.86 -1.30
C LYS A 38 13.14 -16.83 -0.84
N GLU A 39 12.94 -15.54 -1.13
CA GLU A 39 13.81 -14.49 -0.61
C GLU A 39 13.71 -14.39 0.91
N VAL A 40 12.50 -14.37 1.46
CA VAL A 40 12.25 -14.35 2.92
C VAL A 40 12.95 -15.53 3.61
N SER A 41 12.90 -16.72 3.02
CA SER A 41 13.58 -17.91 3.55
C SER A 41 15.11 -17.74 3.58
N LYS A 42 15.71 -17.07 2.59
CA LYS A 42 17.15 -16.77 2.59
C LYS A 42 17.51 -15.79 3.70
N PHE A 43 16.72 -14.74 3.89
CA PHE A 43 16.91 -13.80 5.01
C PHE A 43 16.84 -14.55 6.34
N ARG A 44 15.77 -15.31 6.57
CA ARG A 44 15.58 -16.05 7.83
C ARG A 44 16.75 -17.01 8.10
N LYS A 45 17.22 -17.72 7.08
CA LYS A 45 18.40 -18.60 7.20
C LYS A 45 19.68 -17.81 7.52
N LYS A 46 19.95 -16.70 6.82
CA LYS A 46 21.14 -15.87 7.01
C LYS A 46 21.22 -15.28 8.41
N TYR A 47 20.09 -14.73 8.88
CA TYR A 47 19.97 -14.06 10.17
C TYR A 47 19.50 -15.01 11.30
N LYS A 48 19.57 -16.32 11.09
CA LYS A 48 19.23 -17.37 12.08
C LYS A 48 17.83 -17.19 12.71
N LEU A 49 16.88 -16.66 11.95
CA LEU A 49 15.48 -16.54 12.35
C LEU A 49 14.74 -17.87 12.09
N PRO A 50 13.70 -18.20 12.87
CA PRO A 50 12.86 -19.37 12.59
C PRO A 50 12.21 -19.28 11.22
N GLU A 51 11.97 -20.43 10.58
CA GLU A 51 11.37 -20.50 9.23
C GLU A 51 10.00 -19.80 9.16
N LYS A 52 9.25 -19.80 10.26
CA LYS A 52 7.94 -19.13 10.39
C LYS A 52 8.01 -17.75 11.03
N GLY A 53 9.19 -17.16 11.18
CA GLY A 53 9.40 -15.95 11.96
C GLY A 53 9.26 -16.20 13.47
N LEU A 54 9.46 -15.14 14.24
CA LEU A 54 9.20 -15.09 15.67
C LEU A 54 7.68 -14.97 15.93
N PRO A 55 7.18 -15.50 17.05
CA PRO A 55 5.74 -15.70 17.29
C PRO A 55 4.95 -14.40 17.46
N GLU A 56 5.59 -13.33 17.91
CA GLU A 56 4.96 -12.04 18.13
C GLU A 56 5.97 -10.91 17.90
N THR A 57 5.48 -9.78 17.37
CA THR A 57 6.25 -8.55 17.29
C THR A 57 6.54 -8.07 18.71
N MET A 58 7.83 -7.92 19.04
CA MET A 58 8.23 -7.40 20.35
C MET A 58 8.19 -5.88 20.33
N TYR A 59 7.50 -5.28 21.29
CA TYR A 59 7.49 -3.84 21.51
C TYR A 59 8.26 -3.49 22.78
N VAL A 60 8.97 -2.37 22.75
CA VAL A 60 9.63 -1.77 23.91
C VAL A 60 9.29 -0.31 24.01
N GLU A 61 9.31 0.23 25.22
CA GLU A 61 9.15 1.66 25.43
C GLU A 61 10.47 2.38 25.16
N PHE A 62 10.43 3.39 24.28
CA PHE A 62 11.54 4.28 23.99
C PHE A 62 11.00 5.72 23.96
N GLU A 63 11.54 6.58 24.83
CA GLU A 63 11.11 7.99 24.96
C GLU A 63 9.59 8.18 25.11
N GLY A 64 8.93 7.29 25.86
CA GLY A 64 7.48 7.33 26.09
C GLY A 64 6.64 6.87 24.90
N LYS A 65 7.24 6.17 23.92
CA LYS A 65 6.55 5.57 22.77
C LYS A 65 6.86 4.08 22.67
N GLU A 66 5.87 3.28 22.29
CA GLU A 66 6.11 1.89 21.92
C GLU A 66 6.79 1.81 20.55
N VAL A 67 7.96 1.20 20.51
CA VAL A 67 8.74 0.93 19.29
C VAL A 67 8.97 -0.56 19.13
N ILE A 68 9.09 -1.03 17.89
CA ILE A 68 9.39 -2.43 17.60
C ILE A 68 10.84 -2.70 18.01
N LYS A 69 11.05 -3.67 18.90
CA LYS A 69 12.38 -4.18 19.20
C LYS A 69 12.77 -5.18 18.12
N PHE A 70 13.91 -5.01 17.49
CA PHE A 70 14.45 -6.02 16.60
C PHE A 70 15.40 -6.97 17.35
N PRO A 71 15.48 -8.26 16.97
CA PRO A 71 16.48 -9.17 17.51
C PRO A 71 17.91 -8.66 17.27
N GLU A 72 18.82 -8.86 18.22
CA GLU A 72 20.21 -8.34 18.14
C GLU A 72 20.90 -8.74 16.82
N GLN A 73 20.67 -9.97 16.34
CA GLN A 73 21.29 -10.44 15.11
C GLN A 73 20.79 -9.76 13.82
N VAL A 74 19.73 -8.95 13.87
CA VAL A 74 19.24 -8.13 12.75
C VAL A 74 19.44 -6.63 12.99
N ASP A 75 20.00 -6.24 14.14
CA ASP A 75 20.27 -4.85 14.52
C ASP A 75 21.64 -4.36 14.01
N ASP A 76 22.18 -4.98 12.95
CA ASP A 76 23.55 -4.79 12.48
C ASP A 76 23.71 -3.82 11.28
N GLY A 77 22.65 -3.10 10.90
CA GLY A 77 22.60 -2.20 9.73
C GLY A 77 22.60 -2.90 8.37
N ASN A 78 23.26 -4.07 8.25
CA ASN A 78 23.26 -4.86 7.01
C ASN A 78 21.87 -5.41 6.71
N PHE A 79 21.16 -5.90 7.72
CA PHE A 79 19.79 -6.39 7.57
C PHE A 79 18.88 -5.35 6.91
N TYR A 80 18.87 -4.12 7.43
CA TYR A 80 18.08 -3.02 6.88
C TYR A 80 18.45 -2.75 5.41
N SER A 81 19.74 -2.62 5.11
CA SER A 81 20.20 -2.35 3.73
C SER A 81 19.75 -3.42 2.73
N GLU A 82 19.79 -4.70 3.12
CA GLU A 82 19.36 -5.81 2.28
C GLU A 82 17.83 -5.83 2.11
N VAL A 83 17.07 -5.44 3.13
CA VAL A 83 15.63 -5.30 3.00
C VAL A 83 15.26 -4.14 2.05
N VAL A 84 16.01 -3.04 2.08
CA VAL A 84 15.85 -1.95 1.10
C VAL A 84 16.10 -2.46 -0.32
N GLU A 85 17.14 -3.26 -0.55
CA GLU A 85 17.38 -3.91 -1.86
C GLU A 85 16.23 -4.85 -2.26
N LEU A 86 15.64 -5.56 -1.29
CA LEU A 86 14.46 -6.39 -1.52
C LEU A 86 13.26 -5.53 -1.94
N CYS A 87 12.99 -4.40 -1.29
CA CYS A 87 11.96 -3.44 -1.70
C CYS A 87 12.17 -2.98 -3.14
N GLU A 88 13.39 -2.58 -3.51
CA GLU A 88 13.73 -2.14 -4.86
C GLU A 88 13.45 -3.23 -5.91
N LYS A 89 13.79 -4.49 -5.61
CA LYS A 89 13.51 -5.64 -6.49
C LYS A 89 12.02 -5.80 -6.80
N TYR A 90 11.15 -5.39 -5.89
CA TYR A 90 9.69 -5.39 -6.05
C TYR A 90 9.11 -4.01 -6.40
N ALA A 91 9.96 -3.05 -6.78
CA ALA A 91 9.61 -1.66 -7.08
C ALA A 91 8.80 -0.96 -5.97
N LEU A 92 9.20 -1.21 -4.73
CA LEU A 92 8.80 -0.46 -3.56
C LEU A 92 9.96 0.43 -3.12
N ASP A 93 9.67 1.64 -2.66
CA ASP A 93 10.68 2.52 -2.06
C ASP A 93 11.07 2.04 -0.65
N LEU A 94 12.13 2.63 -0.08
CA LEU A 94 12.61 2.28 1.26
C LEU A 94 11.60 2.55 2.38
N MET A 95 10.60 3.41 2.20
CA MET A 95 9.61 3.69 3.25
C MET A 95 8.71 2.46 3.51
N TRP A 96 8.68 1.51 2.57
CA TRP A 96 8.01 0.22 2.73
C TRP A 96 8.89 -0.87 3.36
N SER A 97 10.17 -0.59 3.66
CA SER A 97 11.09 -1.59 4.21
C SER A 97 10.59 -2.14 5.55
N SER A 98 10.01 -1.28 6.39
CA SER A 98 9.43 -1.65 7.68
C SER A 98 8.48 -2.85 7.56
N ILE A 99 7.58 -2.87 6.55
CA ILE A 99 6.65 -3.98 6.31
C ILE A 99 7.39 -5.28 6.02
N PHE A 100 8.43 -5.22 5.21
CA PHE A 100 9.25 -6.38 4.90
C PHE A 100 10.09 -6.83 6.08
N GLU A 101 10.66 -5.92 6.86
CA GLU A 101 11.40 -6.21 8.09
C GLU A 101 10.51 -6.98 9.09
N ASN A 102 9.34 -6.44 9.43
CA ASN A 102 8.41 -7.10 10.35
C ASN A 102 7.90 -8.43 9.79
N TYR A 103 7.66 -8.53 8.48
CA TYR A 103 7.24 -9.79 7.89
C TYR A 103 8.36 -10.84 7.94
N ILE A 104 9.59 -10.46 7.62
CA ILE A 104 10.75 -11.37 7.65
C ILE A 104 11.00 -11.83 9.09
N ILE A 105 10.95 -10.93 10.07
CA ILE A 105 11.28 -11.22 11.47
C ILE A 105 10.14 -11.93 12.18
N TYR A 106 8.90 -11.42 12.05
CA TYR A 106 7.74 -11.79 12.87
C TYR A 106 6.61 -12.46 12.08
N ASN A 107 6.77 -12.63 10.77
CA ASN A 107 5.73 -13.18 9.90
C ASN A 107 4.41 -12.38 9.98
N ASN A 108 4.53 -11.09 10.22
CA ASN A 108 3.44 -10.16 10.43
C ASN A 108 3.58 -8.96 9.49
N THR A 109 2.48 -8.54 8.87
CA THR A 109 2.42 -7.34 8.01
C THR A 109 1.62 -6.20 8.62
N GLU A 110 1.05 -6.41 9.80
CA GLU A 110 0.46 -5.36 10.60
C GLU A 110 1.60 -4.58 11.25
N ILE A 111 1.89 -3.42 10.65
CA ILE A 111 2.75 -2.41 11.25
C ILE A 111 1.98 -1.11 11.27
N ASN A 112 2.24 -0.33 12.31
CA ASN A 112 1.96 1.09 12.33
C ASN A 112 2.89 1.79 11.32
N THR A 113 2.63 1.65 10.02
CA THR A 113 3.41 2.38 9.02
C THR A 113 3.04 3.85 9.13
N ASP A 114 4.05 4.72 9.12
CA ASP A 114 3.85 6.11 8.73
C ASP A 114 3.45 6.07 7.26
N GLY A 115 2.14 5.97 7.01
CA GLY A 115 1.56 5.57 5.74
C GLY A 115 2.00 6.44 4.56
N ASN A 116 3.11 6.08 3.92
CA ASN A 116 3.60 6.80 2.76
C ASN A 116 2.94 6.24 1.49
N PRO A 117 2.33 7.08 0.65
CA PRO A 117 1.75 6.63 -0.61
C PRO A 117 2.87 6.37 -1.64
N ILE A 118 2.74 5.35 -2.49
CA ILE A 118 3.73 5.04 -3.55
C ILE A 118 3.67 6.00 -4.76
N ASP A 119 2.71 6.89 -4.75
CA ASP A 119 2.38 7.80 -5.84
C ASP A 119 3.01 9.17 -5.64
N ILE A 120 3.24 9.58 -4.39
CA ILE A 120 3.83 10.87 -4.04
C ILE A 120 4.77 10.66 -2.85
N ALA A 121 6.04 10.94 -3.05
CA ALA A 121 7.00 11.12 -1.96
C ALA A 121 7.09 12.62 -1.62
N ASP A 122 6.71 13.00 -0.40
CA ASP A 122 6.84 14.38 0.08
C ASP A 122 8.27 14.65 0.56
N PHE A 123 9.09 15.17 -0.34
CA PHE A 123 10.46 15.59 -0.03
C PHE A 123 10.57 16.89 0.76
N GLY A 124 9.52 17.72 0.76
CA GLY A 124 9.56 19.03 1.42
C GLY A 124 9.67 18.89 2.93
N GLN A 125 8.91 17.95 3.51
CA GLN A 125 9.00 17.64 4.95
C GLN A 125 10.35 17.04 5.34
N LEU A 126 10.98 16.29 4.44
CA LEU A 126 12.24 15.58 4.68
C LEU A 126 13.48 16.50 4.65
N MET A 127 13.45 17.55 3.83
CA MET A 127 14.61 18.45 3.66
C MET A 127 14.52 19.73 4.49
N ASN A 128 13.30 20.26 4.72
CA ASN A 128 13.08 21.56 5.37
C ASN A 128 11.98 21.54 6.44
N GLY A 129 11.42 20.36 6.77
CA GLY A 129 10.46 20.21 7.86
C GLY A 129 11.14 20.15 9.23
N PRO A 130 10.37 20.02 10.33
CA PRO A 130 10.92 19.86 11.68
C PRO A 130 11.68 18.54 11.90
N PHE A 131 11.70 17.65 10.91
CA PHE A 131 12.49 16.41 10.87
C PHE A 131 13.66 16.61 9.92
N GLN A 132 14.68 17.36 10.37
CA GLN A 132 15.94 17.40 9.65
C GLN A 132 16.65 16.07 9.85
N TYR A 133 17.10 15.45 8.76
CA TYR A 133 18.04 14.34 8.85
C TYR A 133 19.35 14.82 9.48
N GLU A 134 19.99 13.94 10.24
CA GLU A 134 21.21 14.25 11.00
C GLU A 134 22.39 14.62 10.09
N SER A 135 22.36 14.21 8.80
CA SER A 135 23.39 14.55 7.80
C SER A 135 22.85 14.82 6.38
N ILE A 136 23.64 15.58 5.61
CA ILE A 136 23.39 15.86 4.17
C ILE A 136 23.55 14.58 3.35
N GLU A 137 24.47 13.72 3.75
CA GLU A 137 24.78 12.45 3.11
C GLU A 137 23.57 11.50 3.13
N ASP A 138 22.88 11.38 4.26
CA ASP A 138 21.68 10.56 4.41
C ASP A 138 20.52 11.09 3.55
N SER A 139 20.38 12.42 3.49
CA SER A 139 19.39 13.09 2.65
C SER A 139 19.61 12.81 1.15
N ILE A 140 20.87 12.80 0.71
CA ILE A 140 21.24 12.46 -0.68
C ILE A 140 20.97 10.98 -0.97
N ALA A 141 21.29 10.08 -0.03
CA ALA A 141 21.04 8.65 -0.18
C ALA A 141 19.53 8.36 -0.32
N LEU A 142 18.70 8.99 0.50
CA LEU A 142 17.25 8.91 0.44
C LEU A 142 16.69 9.40 -0.90
N CYS A 143 17.16 10.56 -1.37
CA CYS A 143 16.80 11.10 -2.69
C CYS A 143 17.12 10.10 -3.81
N LYS A 144 18.33 9.53 -3.79
CA LYS A 144 18.77 8.56 -4.79
C LYS A 144 17.94 7.28 -4.77
N ASN A 145 17.61 6.74 -3.60
CA ASN A 145 16.77 5.54 -3.49
C ASN A 145 15.35 5.82 -4.01
N THR A 146 14.72 6.89 -3.51
CA THR A 146 13.34 7.24 -3.88
C THR A 146 13.21 7.53 -5.38
N ALA A 147 14.22 8.15 -6.00
CA ALA A 147 14.21 8.42 -7.45
C ALA A 147 14.15 7.14 -8.32
N LYS A 148 14.52 5.97 -7.78
CA LYS A 148 14.40 4.68 -8.48
C LYS A 148 12.94 4.26 -8.69
N THR A 149 12.06 4.64 -7.75
CA THR A 149 10.63 4.28 -7.77
C THR A 149 9.73 5.46 -8.13
N HIS A 150 10.19 6.69 -7.86
CA HIS A 150 9.53 7.96 -8.15
C HIS A 150 10.38 8.81 -9.12
N PRO A 151 10.42 8.46 -10.41
CA PRO A 151 11.32 9.11 -11.38
C PRO A 151 10.89 10.53 -11.79
N VAL A 152 9.75 11.02 -11.30
CA VAL A 152 9.23 12.36 -11.57
C VAL A 152 9.02 13.07 -10.24
N ALA A 153 9.74 14.17 -10.03
CA ALA A 153 9.53 15.09 -8.91
C ALA A 153 8.84 16.36 -9.39
N ILE A 154 7.81 16.81 -8.66
CA ILE A 154 7.10 18.07 -8.92
C ILE A 154 7.28 18.97 -7.71
N PHE A 155 8.07 20.03 -7.87
CA PHE A 155 8.23 21.06 -6.86
C PHE A 155 7.09 22.06 -6.97
N ILE A 156 6.21 22.06 -5.99
CA ILE A 156 5.03 22.94 -5.95
C ILE A 156 5.44 24.27 -5.32
N ASN A 157 5.26 25.36 -6.07
CA ASN A 157 5.48 26.70 -5.54
C ASN A 157 4.45 26.98 -4.42
N PRO A 158 4.83 27.57 -3.27
CA PRO A 158 3.91 27.84 -2.16
C PRO A 158 2.73 28.77 -2.53
N TYR A 159 2.82 29.50 -3.64
CA TYR A 159 1.75 30.37 -4.15
C TYR A 159 0.85 29.68 -5.20
N ALA A 160 1.16 28.45 -5.60
CA ALA A 160 0.35 27.72 -6.57
C ALA A 160 -0.94 27.20 -5.92
N SER A 161 -2.08 27.44 -6.56
CA SER A 161 -3.36 26.86 -6.18
C SER A 161 -3.46 25.39 -6.59
N GLU A 162 -4.36 24.64 -5.94
CA GLU A 162 -4.68 23.26 -6.33
C GLU A 162 -5.02 23.13 -7.82
N ASN A 163 -5.78 24.09 -8.36
CA ASN A 163 -6.18 24.10 -9.76
C ASN A 163 -4.99 24.25 -10.72
N GLU A 164 -4.03 25.10 -10.39
CA GLU A 164 -2.82 25.29 -11.20
C GLU A 164 -1.94 24.05 -11.18
N ILE A 165 -1.80 23.41 -10.02
CA ILE A 165 -1.05 22.15 -9.87
C ILE A 165 -1.70 21.06 -10.72
N VAL A 166 -3.03 20.90 -10.63
CA VAL A 166 -3.79 19.91 -11.40
C VAL A 166 -3.73 20.20 -12.90
N ASP A 167 -3.84 21.46 -13.32
CA ASP A 167 -3.74 21.86 -14.73
C ASP A 167 -2.37 21.54 -15.31
N TYR A 168 -1.29 21.89 -14.60
CA TYR A 168 0.08 21.57 -14.99
C TYR A 168 0.27 20.06 -15.20
N ILE A 169 -0.12 19.26 -14.21
CA ILE A 169 -0.02 17.79 -14.27
C ILE A 169 -0.81 17.27 -15.47
N LYS A 170 -2.05 17.72 -15.68
CA LYS A 170 -2.89 17.26 -16.80
C LYS A 170 -2.28 17.57 -18.16
N LYS A 171 -1.77 18.78 -18.37
CA LYS A 171 -1.17 19.22 -19.64
C LYS A 171 0.11 18.44 -19.96
N LEU A 172 0.95 18.20 -18.95
CA LEU A 172 2.22 17.50 -19.15
C LEU A 172 2.13 15.98 -19.02
N TYR A 173 1.01 15.43 -18.52
CA TYR A 173 0.91 14.00 -18.22
C TYR A 173 1.28 13.12 -19.42
N LYS A 174 0.69 13.39 -20.58
CA LYS A 174 0.96 12.61 -21.80
C LYS A 174 2.27 12.99 -22.49
N ILE A 175 2.74 14.22 -22.29
CA ILE A 175 3.86 14.80 -23.03
C ILE A 175 5.20 14.37 -22.40
N SER A 176 5.32 14.44 -21.07
CA SER A 176 6.59 14.20 -20.37
C SER A 176 6.47 13.23 -19.21
N ILE A 177 5.47 13.38 -18.33
CA ILE A 177 5.37 12.60 -17.09
C ILE A 177 5.21 11.11 -17.40
N LYS A 178 4.24 10.73 -18.23
CA LYS A 178 3.95 9.34 -18.55
C LYS A 178 5.10 8.65 -19.31
N PRO A 179 5.72 9.26 -20.34
CA PRO A 179 6.91 8.69 -20.97
C PRO A 179 8.04 8.36 -19.98
N ILE A 180 8.32 9.26 -19.04
CA ILE A 180 9.33 9.03 -17.98
C ILE A 180 8.88 7.89 -17.06
N GLN A 181 7.63 7.90 -16.59
CA GLN A 181 7.12 6.80 -15.75
C GLN A 181 7.19 5.43 -16.46
N ASP A 182 6.86 5.38 -17.75
CA ASP A 182 6.87 4.15 -18.52
C ASP A 182 8.29 3.62 -18.76
N SER A 183 9.33 4.47 -18.84
CA SER A 183 10.73 4.02 -18.98
C SER A 183 11.31 3.39 -17.71
N TYR A 184 10.77 3.73 -16.54
CA TYR A 184 11.15 3.13 -15.25
C TYR A 184 10.30 1.90 -14.88
N ARG A 185 9.23 1.60 -15.63
CA ARG A 185 8.34 0.48 -15.32
C ARG A 185 8.93 -0.87 -15.69
N ASN A 186 8.99 -1.77 -14.72
CA ASN A 186 9.23 -3.19 -14.98
C ASN A 186 7.91 -3.89 -15.37
N PRO A 187 7.77 -4.46 -16.58
CA PRO A 187 6.54 -5.07 -17.04
C PRO A 187 6.13 -6.33 -16.25
N LYS A 188 7.08 -6.97 -15.55
CA LYS A 188 6.80 -8.14 -14.70
C LYS A 188 6.13 -7.77 -13.38
N ILE A 189 6.22 -6.51 -12.96
CA ILE A 189 5.66 -6.02 -11.71
C ILE A 189 4.17 -5.70 -11.87
N LYS A 190 3.38 -6.16 -10.90
CA LYS A 190 1.92 -6.05 -10.89
C LYS A 190 1.39 -4.92 -9.98
N LEU A 191 2.29 -4.10 -9.43
CA LEU A 191 1.95 -2.92 -8.62
C LEU A 191 0.86 -2.06 -9.31
N GLY A 192 -0.14 -1.64 -8.55
CA GLY A 192 -1.28 -0.87 -9.07
C GLY A 192 -2.33 -1.66 -9.86
N LYS A 193 -2.05 -2.91 -10.24
CA LYS A 193 -2.95 -3.78 -11.02
C LYS A 193 -3.70 -4.79 -10.15
N ILE A 194 -3.23 -5.04 -8.94
CA ILE A 194 -3.82 -6.02 -8.03
C ILE A 194 -5.05 -5.44 -7.34
N LYS A 195 -6.19 -6.08 -7.59
CA LYS A 195 -7.45 -5.78 -6.90
C LYS A 195 -7.66 -6.84 -5.84
N LYS A 196 -7.69 -6.44 -4.57
CA LYS A 196 -8.13 -7.33 -3.51
C LYS A 196 -9.56 -7.75 -3.79
N LYS A 197 -9.78 -9.06 -3.92
CA LYS A 197 -11.14 -9.60 -3.96
C LYS A 197 -11.72 -9.38 -2.57
N LYS A 198 -12.57 -8.37 -2.41
CA LYS A 198 -13.37 -8.23 -1.18
C LYS A 198 -14.16 -9.53 -1.02
N ALA A 199 -13.79 -10.37 -0.05
CA ALA A 199 -14.38 -11.69 0.15
C ALA A 199 -15.91 -11.61 0.24
N GLY A 200 -16.41 -10.63 1.00
CA GLY A 200 -17.85 -10.34 1.10
C GLY A 200 -18.51 -9.82 -0.19
N VAL A 201 -17.78 -9.15 -1.10
CA VAL A 201 -18.35 -8.68 -2.38
C VAL A 201 -18.56 -9.83 -3.34
N LYS A 202 -17.63 -10.78 -3.41
CA LYS A 202 -17.81 -11.96 -4.26
C LYS A 202 -18.97 -12.80 -3.74
N GLU A 203 -18.98 -13.08 -2.43
CA GLU A 203 -20.05 -13.85 -1.79
C GLU A 203 -21.42 -13.18 -1.97
N ARG A 204 -21.52 -11.86 -1.74
CA ARG A 204 -22.73 -11.08 -1.97
C ARG A 204 -23.17 -11.11 -3.44
N ASN A 205 -22.24 -10.92 -4.38
CA ASN A 205 -22.57 -10.91 -5.81
C ASN A 205 -23.02 -12.30 -6.29
N ASP A 206 -22.37 -13.36 -5.80
CA ASP A 206 -22.76 -14.75 -6.08
C ASP A 206 -24.15 -15.05 -5.49
N PHE A 207 -24.43 -14.58 -4.27
CA PHE A 207 -25.74 -14.68 -3.63
C PHE A 207 -26.84 -13.96 -4.42
N ILE A 208 -26.57 -12.73 -4.88
CA ILE A 208 -27.48 -11.96 -5.74
C ILE A 208 -27.76 -12.73 -7.04
N TYR A 209 -26.71 -13.27 -7.65
CA TYR A 209 -26.83 -13.99 -8.91
C TYR A 209 -27.57 -15.33 -8.78
N GLN A 210 -27.36 -16.08 -7.69
CA GLN A 210 -28.11 -17.30 -7.40
C GLN A 210 -29.62 -17.01 -7.31
N ASN A 211 -29.98 -15.85 -6.76
CA ASN A 211 -31.37 -15.41 -6.61
C ASN A 211 -31.86 -14.53 -7.77
N ARG A 212 -31.15 -14.46 -8.91
CA ARG A 212 -31.44 -13.55 -10.05
C ARG A 212 -32.82 -13.71 -10.70
N HIS A 213 -33.53 -14.79 -10.39
CA HIS A 213 -34.87 -15.08 -10.87
C HIS A 213 -35.96 -14.39 -10.03
N LEU A 214 -35.62 -13.90 -8.84
CA LEU A 214 -36.54 -13.19 -7.95
C LEU A 214 -36.58 -11.68 -8.25
N PRO A 215 -37.67 -10.98 -7.88
CA PRO A 215 -37.72 -9.52 -7.97
C PRO A 215 -36.62 -8.85 -7.15
N SER A 216 -36.02 -7.77 -7.67
CA SER A 216 -34.91 -7.05 -6.99
C SER A 216 -35.26 -6.63 -5.56
N LYS A 217 -36.52 -6.26 -5.29
CA LYS A 217 -37.01 -5.91 -3.95
C LYS A 217 -36.93 -7.10 -2.97
N THR A 218 -37.18 -8.32 -3.46
CA THR A 218 -37.08 -9.55 -2.67
C THR A 218 -35.62 -9.90 -2.40
N ILE A 219 -34.75 -9.82 -3.41
CA ILE A 219 -33.30 -10.03 -3.26
C ILE A 219 -32.73 -9.03 -2.25
N MET A 220 -33.17 -7.78 -2.30
CA MET A 220 -32.75 -6.73 -1.36
C MET A 220 -33.11 -7.07 0.09
N ARG A 221 -34.33 -7.57 0.34
CA ARG A 221 -34.73 -8.03 1.67
C ARG A 221 -33.84 -9.17 2.16
N MET A 222 -33.60 -10.17 1.32
CA MET A 222 -32.72 -11.30 1.64
C MET A 222 -31.28 -10.87 1.94
N LEU A 223 -30.80 -9.81 1.29
CA LEU A 223 -29.48 -9.23 1.56
C LEU A 223 -29.44 -8.51 2.91
N TYR A 224 -30.48 -7.76 3.27
CA TYR A 224 -30.59 -7.13 4.59
C TYR A 224 -30.64 -8.17 5.70
N ASP A 225 -31.39 -9.25 5.51
CA ASP A 225 -31.49 -10.35 6.47
C ASP A 225 -30.13 -11.05 6.66
N LYS A 226 -29.34 -11.18 5.58
CA LYS A 226 -28.05 -11.89 5.60
C LYS A 226 -26.85 -11.04 6.05
N TYR A 227 -26.81 -9.76 5.70
CA TYR A 227 -25.64 -8.88 5.91
C TYR A 227 -25.92 -7.70 6.86
N GLY A 228 -27.15 -7.58 7.35
CA GLY A 228 -27.56 -6.56 8.32
C GLY A 228 -27.92 -5.20 7.70
N PRO A 229 -28.49 -4.30 8.53
CA PRO A 229 -29.02 -3.00 8.09
C PRO A 229 -27.96 -1.98 7.65
N LYS A 230 -26.67 -2.26 7.87
CA LYS A 230 -25.54 -1.41 7.41
C LYS A 230 -25.20 -1.61 5.93
N LEU A 231 -25.94 -2.44 5.20
CA LEU A 231 -25.72 -2.69 3.78
C LEU A 231 -26.20 -1.48 2.95
N GLU A 232 -25.30 -0.55 2.66
CA GLU A 232 -25.56 0.56 1.73
C GLU A 232 -25.68 0.04 0.30
N MET A 233 -26.90 -0.27 -0.13
CA MET A 233 -27.18 -0.75 -1.47
C MET A 233 -28.61 -0.39 -1.88
N ASP A 234 -28.82 -0.07 -3.16
CA ASP A 234 -30.14 0.19 -3.73
C ASP A 234 -30.58 -0.92 -4.71
N GLN A 235 -31.84 -0.87 -5.14
CA GLN A 235 -32.38 -1.85 -6.10
C GLN A 235 -31.72 -1.76 -7.49
N GLY A 236 -31.26 -0.58 -7.90
CA GLY A 236 -30.57 -0.38 -9.18
C GLY A 236 -29.21 -1.08 -9.22
N TYR A 237 -28.51 -1.10 -8.09
CA TYR A 237 -27.24 -1.77 -7.92
C TYR A 237 -27.36 -3.31 -8.02
N ILE A 238 -28.49 -3.89 -7.57
CA ILE A 238 -28.79 -5.33 -7.75
C ILE A 238 -28.87 -5.70 -9.23
N GLY A 239 -29.63 -4.92 -10.02
CA GLY A 239 -29.76 -5.15 -11.47
C GLY A 239 -28.41 -5.07 -12.20
N LYS A 240 -27.57 -4.10 -11.81
CA LYS A 240 -26.20 -3.96 -12.34
C LYS A 240 -25.34 -5.19 -12.01
N ILE A 241 -25.41 -5.70 -10.79
CA ILE A 241 -24.66 -6.92 -10.39
C ILE A 241 -25.13 -8.13 -11.20
N ILE A 242 -26.44 -8.33 -11.36
CA ILE A 242 -26.99 -9.46 -12.15
C ILE A 242 -26.48 -9.40 -13.59
N SER A 243 -26.53 -8.22 -14.22
CA SER A 243 -26.03 -8.02 -15.59
C SER A 243 -24.53 -8.33 -15.70
N MET A 244 -23.72 -7.82 -14.76
CA MET A 244 -22.28 -8.09 -14.73
C MET A 244 -21.96 -9.57 -14.55
N GLU A 245 -22.66 -10.28 -13.66
CA GLU A 245 -22.43 -11.71 -13.41
C GLU A 245 -22.91 -12.58 -14.57
N LYS A 246 -24.00 -12.24 -15.27
CA LYS A 246 -24.42 -12.91 -16.52
C LYS A 246 -23.33 -12.86 -17.59
N LYS A 247 -22.77 -11.67 -17.83
CA LYS A 247 -21.68 -11.46 -18.79
C LYS A 247 -20.41 -12.23 -18.42
N LYS A 248 -20.07 -12.24 -17.13
CA LYS A 248 -18.91 -12.96 -16.61
C LYS A 248 -19.04 -14.48 -16.70
N ARG A 249 -20.27 -15.00 -16.61
CA ARG A 249 -20.60 -16.43 -16.69
C ARG A 249 -20.99 -16.90 -18.09
N LYS A 250 -20.90 -16.02 -19.10
CA LYS A 250 -21.22 -16.29 -20.52
C LYS A 250 -22.67 -16.77 -20.74
N GLU A 251 -23.61 -16.33 -19.91
CA GLU A 251 -25.05 -16.57 -20.17
C GLU A 251 -25.61 -15.59 -21.21
N VAL A 252 -24.90 -14.47 -21.46
CA VAL A 252 -25.18 -13.43 -22.47
C VAL A 252 -23.87 -12.77 -22.88
#